data_AF-A0A5C4JWX8-F1
#
_entry.id   AF-A0A5C4JWX8-F1
#
_cell.length_a   1.000
_cell.length_b   1.000
_cell.length_c   1.000
_cell.angle_alpha   90.00
_cell.angle_beta   90.00
_cell.angle_gamma   90.00
#
_symmetry.space_group_name_H-M   'P 1'
#
loop_
_entity.id
_entity.type
_entity.pdbx_description
1 polymer ?
#
loop_
_entity_poly.entity_id
_entity_poly.type
_entity_poly.pdbx_seq_one_letter_code
_entity_poly.pdbx_strand_id
1 'polypeptide(L)'
;MKMVILAIAAWVSTGLIALLGVSAGATIWFYMEPVVDSVPDPASYFVAVTAGFLALILSFSVSVGITVHAARCEAGRQAAS
;
A
#
# COMPACT_ATOMS: atom_id res chain seq x y z
N MET A 1 3.72 -12.59 20.32
CA MET A 1 3.25 -11.19 20.50
C MET A 1 3.99 -10.19 19.62
N LYS A 2 5.32 -10.03 19.70
CA LYS A 2 6.06 -9.01 18.91
C LYS A 2 5.85 -9.10 17.38
N MET A 3 5.82 -10.32 16.82
CA MET A 3 5.62 -10.53 15.37
C MET A 3 4.18 -10.24 14.91
N VAL A 4 3.19 -10.49 15.77
CA VAL A 4 1.77 -10.20 15.48
C VAL A 4 1.57 -8.68 15.38
N ILE A 5 2.18 -7.92 16.28
CA ILE A 5 2.13 -6.45 16.24
C ILE A 5 2.77 -5.91 14.94
N LEU A 6 3.90 -6.48 14.52
CA LEU A 6 4.56 -6.10 13.26
C LEU A 6 3.69 -6.43 12.03
N ALA A 7 3.03 -7.59 12.01
CA ALA A 7 2.12 -7.95 10.93
C ALA A 7 0.95 -6.96 10.85
N ILE A 8 0.33 -6.62 11.99
CA ILE A 8 -0.76 -5.63 12.04
C ILE A 8 -0.28 -4.27 11.54
N ALA A 9 0.87 -3.79 12.03
CA ALA A 9 1.43 -2.50 11.60
C ALA A 9 1.70 -2.47 10.10
N ALA A 10 2.25 -3.55 9.53
CA ALA A 10 2.50 -3.65 8.08
C ALA A 10 1.20 -3.55 7.26
N TRP A 11 0.15 -4.28 7.67
CA TRP A 11 -1.16 -4.21 7.01
C TRP A 11 -1.84 -2.85 7.15
N VAL A 12 -1.72 -2.20 8.32
CA VAL A 12 -2.21 -0.82 8.52
C VAL A 12 -1.48 0.14 7.57
N SER A 13 -0.16 0.04 7.44
CA SER A 13 0.60 0.85 6.48
C SER A 13 0.17 0.61 5.03
N THR A 14 -0.03 -0.65 4.62
CA THR A 14 -0.53 -0.97 3.28
C THR A 14 -1.91 -0.34 3.03
N GLY A 15 -2.82 -0.44 4.01
CA GLY A 15 -4.15 0.17 3.94
C GLY A 15 -4.10 1.70 3.86
N LEU A 16 -3.21 2.34 4.63
CA LEU A 16 -3.01 3.80 4.57
C LEU A 16 -2.51 4.25 3.20
N ILE A 17 -1.57 3.53 2.59
CA ILE A 17 -1.08 3.84 1.23
C ILE A 17 -2.23 3.77 0.23
N ALA A 18 -3.06 2.72 0.29
CA ALA A 18 -4.21 2.56 -0.59
C ALA A 18 -5.21 3.72 -0.41
N LEU A 19 -5.56 4.05 0.84
CA LEU A 19 -6.48 5.15 1.15
C LEU A 19 -5.95 6.49 0.63
N LEU A 20 -4.68 6.81 0.92
CA LEU A 20 -4.05 8.05 0.47
C LEU A 20 -3.98 8.12 -1.06
N GLY A 21 -3.69 7.01 -1.74
CA GLY A 21 -3.69 6.94 -3.20
C GLY A 21 -5.06 7.25 -3.80
N VAL A 22 -6.13 6.65 -3.26
CA VAL A 22 -7.52 6.92 -3.71
C VAL A 22 -7.90 8.37 -3.43
N SER A 23 -7.62 8.91 -2.24
CA SER A 23 -7.92 10.29 -1.89
C SER A 23 -7.17 11.29 -2.77
N ALA A 24 -5.89 11.04 -3.06
CA ALA A 24 -5.09 11.87 -3.96
C ALA A 24 -5.65 11.84 -5.40
N GLY A 25 -5.99 10.65 -5.92
CA GLY A 25 -6.61 10.50 -7.23
C GLY A 25 -7.95 11.23 -7.35
N ALA A 26 -8.83 11.08 -6.35
CA ALA A 26 -10.12 11.78 -6.31
C ALA A 26 -9.94 13.30 -6.23
N THR A 27 -8.96 13.78 -5.46
CA THR A 27 -8.65 15.22 -5.34
C THR A 27 -8.14 15.78 -6.65
N ILE A 28 -7.22 15.08 -7.32
CA ILE A 28 -6.72 15.47 -8.64
C ILE A 28 -7.86 15.53 -9.64
N TRP A 29 -8.73 14.52 -9.67
CA TRP A 29 -9.90 14.49 -10.55
C TRP A 29 -10.82 15.68 -10.30
N PHE A 30 -11.19 15.95 -9.05
CA PHE A 30 -12.10 17.05 -8.70
C PHE A 30 -11.57 18.43 -9.16
N TYR A 31 -10.26 18.65 -9.06
CA TYR A 31 -9.66 19.90 -9.53
C TYR A 31 -9.37 19.93 -11.03
N MET A 32 -9.30 18.78 -11.71
CA MET A 32 -9.05 18.67 -13.15
C MET A 32 -10.31 18.48 -13.99
N GLU A 33 -11.43 18.05 -13.42
CA GLU A 33 -12.73 17.90 -14.09
C GLU A 33 -13.14 19.13 -14.93
N PRO A 34 -12.91 20.39 -14.49
CA PRO A 34 -13.27 21.57 -15.29
C PRO A 34 -12.39 21.78 -16.53
N VAL A 35 -11.24 21.12 -16.63
CA VAL A 35 -10.18 21.37 -17.62
C VAL A 35 -9.71 20.11 -18.36
N VAL A 36 -10.31 18.95 -18.08
CA VAL A 36 -9.89 17.61 -18.52
C VAL A 36 -9.69 17.48 -20.04
N ASP A 37 -10.41 18.27 -20.85
CA ASP A 37 -10.30 18.26 -22.32
C ASP A 37 -9.65 19.52 -22.92
N SER A 38 -9.21 20.45 -22.07
CA SER A 38 -8.73 21.77 -22.50
C SER A 38 -7.21 21.92 -22.47
N VAL A 39 -6.51 21.04 -21.74
CA VAL A 39 -5.05 21.07 -21.58
C VAL A 39 -4.51 19.64 -21.60
N PRO A 40 -3.36 19.38 -22.25
CA PRO A 40 -2.70 18.07 -22.18
C PRO A 40 -2.39 17.67 -20.74
N ASP A 41 -2.67 16.42 -20.38
CA ASP A 41 -2.34 15.88 -19.06
C ASP A 41 -0.83 16.02 -18.78
N PRO A 42 -0.44 16.52 -17.60
CA PRO A 42 0.96 16.60 -17.24
C PRO A 42 1.52 15.19 -17.05
N ALA A 43 2.67 14.90 -17.68
CA ALA A 43 3.34 13.60 -17.60
C ALA A 43 3.60 13.11 -16.15
N SER A 44 3.67 14.03 -15.20
CA SER A 44 3.79 13.74 -13.76
C SER A 44 2.63 12.90 -13.21
N TYR A 45 1.44 12.92 -13.83
CA TYR A 45 0.29 12.13 -13.38
C TYR A 45 0.52 10.64 -13.61
N PHE A 46 1.03 10.26 -14.78
CA PHE A 46 1.39 8.87 -15.07
C PHE A 46 2.49 8.36 -14.14
N VAL A 47 3.50 9.20 -13.86
CA VAL A 47 4.58 8.87 -12.92
C VAL A 47 4.03 8.68 -11.49
N ALA A 48 3.13 9.56 -11.04
CA ALA A 48 2.51 9.44 -9.72
C ALA A 48 1.68 8.16 -9.57
N VAL A 49 0.88 7.81 -10.59
CA VAL A 49 0.07 6.58 -10.59
C VAL A 49 0.95 5.33 -10.56
N THR A 50 1.94 5.25 -11.44
CA THR A 50 2.85 4.10 -11.52
C THR A 50 3.67 3.93 -10.24
N ALA A 51 4.22 5.02 -9.69
CA ALA A 51 4.93 4.98 -8.41
C ALA A 51 4.02 4.58 -7.24
N GLY A 52 2.78 5.07 -7.22
CA GLY A 52 1.79 4.70 -6.22
C GLY A 52 1.45 3.20 -6.24
N PHE A 53 1.21 2.64 -7.43
CA PHE A 53 1.00 1.19 -7.57
C PHE A 53 2.22 0.38 -7.14
N LEU A 54 3.42 0.81 -7.51
CA LEU A 54 4.66 0.12 -7.14
C LEU A 54 4.86 0.14 -5.61
N ALA A 55 4.60 1.27 -4.96
CA ALA A 55 4.64 1.38 -3.50
C ALA A 55 3.60 0.47 -2.82
N LEU A 56 2.38 0.39 -3.37
CA LEU A 56 1.34 -0.49 -2.84
C LEU A 56 1.69 -1.98 -2.98
N ILE A 57 2.20 -2.40 -4.14
CA ILE A 57 2.64 -3.78 -4.40
C ILE A 57 3.79 -4.16 -3.47
N LEU A 58 4.77 -3.28 -3.30
CA LEU A 58 5.90 -3.51 -2.42
C LEU A 58 5.44 -3.64 -0.96
N SER A 59 4.59 -2.72 -0.50
CA SER A 59 4.02 -2.75 0.85
C SER A 59 3.22 -4.04 1.09
N PHE A 60 2.38 -4.44 0.14
CA PHE A 60 1.61 -5.68 0.21
C PHE A 60 2.51 -6.91 0.29
N SER A 61 3.54 -6.97 -0.54
CA SER A 61 4.51 -8.08 -0.55
C SER A 61 5.24 -8.21 0.79
N VAL A 62 5.63 -7.09 1.40
CA VAL A 62 6.24 -7.04 2.74
C VAL A 62 5.25 -7.51 3.81
N SER A 63 4.00 -7.05 3.77
CA SER A 63 2.94 -7.45 4.72
C SER A 63 2.68 -8.97 4.67
N VAL A 64 2.62 -9.54 3.47
CA VAL A 64 2.52 -11.01 3.27
C VAL A 64 3.76 -11.71 3.83
N GLY A 65 4.97 -11.23 3.52
CA GLY A 65 6.22 -11.81 4.00
C GLY A 65 6.32 -11.83 5.53
N ILE A 66 5.95 -10.74 6.19
CA ILE A 66 5.92 -10.64 7.67
C ILE A 66 4.89 -11.62 8.25
N THR A 67 3.71 -11.73 7.62
CA THR A 67 2.64 -12.63 8.07
C THR A 67 3.09 -14.10 7.99
N VAL A 68 3.69 -14.50 6.86
CA VAL A 68 4.23 -15.87 6.68
C VAL A 68 5.36 -16.15 7.66
N HIS A 69 6.26 -15.19 7.87
CA HIS A 69 7.36 -15.35 8.81
C HIS A 69 6.86 -15.48 10.26
N ALA A 70 5.89 -14.66 10.66
CA ALA A 70 5.25 -14.76 11.97
C ALA A 70 4.59 -16.14 12.18
N ALA A 71 3.85 -16.64 11.19
CA ALA A 71 3.21 -17.95 11.25
C ALA A 71 4.24 -19.09 11.39
N ARG A 72 5.36 -19.02 10.67
CA ARG A 72 6.46 -20.00 10.78
C ARG A 72 7.10 -19.98 12.17
N CYS A 73 7.34 -18.81 12.75
CA CYS A 73 7.88 -18.70 14.12
C CYS A 73 6.93 -19.27 15.17
N GLU A 74 5.62 -19.06 15.00
CA GLU A 74 4.60 -19.59 15.90
C GLU A 74 4.53 -21.13 15.83
N ALA A 75 4.52 -21.71 14.63
CA ALA A 75 4.54 -23.16 14.43
C ALA A 75 5.81 -23.81 15.01
N GLY A 76 6.98 -23.21 14.81
CA GLY A 76 8.23 -23.71 15.39
C GLY A 76 8.25 -23.66 16.92
N ARG A 77 7.58 -22.67 17.52
CA ARG A 77 7.43 -22.58 18.98
C ARG A 77 6.54 -23.68 19.54
N GLN A 78 5.45 -24.03 18.86
CA GLN A 78 4.54 -25.11 19.27
C GLN A 78 5.17 -26.49 19.16
N ALA A 79 6.04 -26.72 18.16
CA ALA A 79 6.77 -27.98 18.02
C ALA A 79 7.86 -28.21 19.09
N ALA A 80 8.24 -27.15 19.81
CA ALA A 80 9.29 -27.19 20.85
C ALA A 80 8.74 -27.22 22.29
N SER A 81 7.41 -27.19 22.47
CA SER A 81 6.72 -27.30 23.77
C SER A 81 6.10 -28.67 23.97
#